data_AF-A0A1M7TQG4-F1
#
_entry.id   AF-A0A1M7TQG4-F1
#
_cell.length_a   1.000
_cell.length_b   1.000
_cell.length_c   1.000
_cell.angle_alpha   90.00
_cell.angle_beta   90.00
_cell.angle_gamma   90.00
#
_symmetry.space_group_name_H-M   'P 1'
#
loop_
_entity.id
_entity.type
_entity.pdbx_description
1 polymer ?
#
loop_
_entity_poly.entity_id
_entity_poly.type
_entity_poly.pdbx_seq_one_letter_code
_entity_poly.pdbx_strand_id
1 'polypeptide(L)' 'MFEDQTIELLPARTTLQAGWGGNGGNGGRGGDALAASTAVVIIYGDVIDSEITVISGAATATGGAGGDGGDGGWGGDDND' A
#
# COMPACT_ATOMS: atom_id res chain seq x y z
N MET A 1 -71.61 1.99 -27.71
CA MET A 1 -71.18 2.67 -26.48
C MET A 1 -69.75 2.23 -26.25
N PHE A 2 -68.78 3.13 -26.33
CA PHE A 2 -67.38 2.84 -26.06
C PHE A 2 -67.04 3.47 -24.71
N GLU A 3 -66.47 2.68 -23.80
CA GLU A 3 -66.03 3.16 -22.49
C GLU A 3 -64.77 3.99 -22.66
N ASP A 4 -64.81 5.22 -22.14
CA ASP A 4 -63.66 6.09 -22.03
C ASP A 4 -62.72 5.49 -20.97
N GLN A 5 -61.65 4.83 -21.41
CA GLN A 5 -60.62 4.31 -20.52
C GLN A 5 -59.56 5.38 -20.30
N THR A 6 -59.56 6.00 -19.12
CA THR A 6 -58.48 6.89 -18.69
C THR A 6 -57.28 6.04 -18.30
N ILE A 7 -56.30 5.92 -19.19
CA ILE A 7 -55.03 5.27 -18.87
C ILE A 7 -54.13 6.31 -18.19
N GLU A 8 -53.90 6.14 -16.89
CA GLU A 8 -52.95 6.97 -16.15
C GLU A 8 -51.51 6.56 -16.53
N LEU A 9 -50.79 7.49 -17.17
CA LEU A 9 -49.40 7.27 -17.54
C LEU A 9 -48.51 7.38 -16.30
N LEU A 10 -48.05 6.24 -15.79
CA LEU A 10 -47.00 6.23 -14.78
C LEU A 10 -45.73 6.89 -15.36
N PRO A 11 -44.97 7.66 -14.56
CA PRO A 11 -43.74 8.31 -15.03
C PRO A 11 -42.79 7.31 -15.69
N ALA A 12 -42.16 7.71 -16.79
CA ALA A 12 -41.17 6.87 -17.47
C ALA A 12 -40.06 6.46 -16.47
N ARG A 13 -39.88 5.15 -16.29
CA ARG A 13 -38.80 4.60 -15.45
C ARG A 13 -37.46 4.86 -16.12
N THR A 14 -36.67 5.81 -15.59
CA THR A 14 -35.25 5.89 -15.91
C THR A 14 -34.52 4.79 -15.14
N THR A 15 -33.96 3.79 -15.83
CA THR A 15 -33.07 2.81 -15.22
C THR A 15 -31.62 3.28 -15.35
N LEU A 16 -31.03 3.74 -14.25
CA LEU A 16 -29.61 4.11 -14.20
C LEU A 16 -28.81 2.85 -13.83
N GLN A 17 -28.16 2.22 -14.80
CA GLN A 17 -27.21 1.13 -14.55
C GLN A 17 -25.87 1.76 -14.18
N ALA A 18 -25.47 1.64 -12.92
CA ALA A 18 -24.10 1.96 -12.51
C ALA A 18 -23.20 0.80 -12.95
N GLY A 19 -22.25 1.06 -13.86
CA GLY A 19 -21.23 0.08 -14.24
C GLY A 19 -20.38 -0.35 -13.04
N TRP A 20 -19.87 -1.57 -13.06
CA TRP A 20 -18.93 -2.05 -12.03
C TRP A 20 -17.56 -1.41 -12.25
N GLY A 21 -17.10 -0.58 -11.31
CA GLY A 21 -15.74 -0.03 -11.36
C GLY A 21 -14.70 -1.16 -11.35
N GLY A 22 -13.59 -0.97 -12.06
CA GLY A 22 -12.55 -2.00 -12.16
C GLY A 22 -11.72 -2.12 -10.87
N ASN A 23 -11.05 -3.26 -10.72
CA ASN A 23 -10.27 -3.55 -9.52
C ASN A 23 -9.10 -2.57 -9.33
N GLY A 24 -8.94 -2.11 -8.09
CA GLY A 24 -7.78 -1.35 -7.58
C GLY A 24 -6.43 -1.96 -7.97
N GLY A 25 -5.44 -1.13 -8.28
CA GLY A 25 -4.05 -1.58 -8.43
C GLY A 25 -3.42 -1.93 -7.09
N ASN A 26 -2.45 -2.85 -7.10
CA ASN A 26 -1.71 -3.22 -5.89
C ASN A 26 -0.79 -2.08 -5.42
N GLY A 27 -0.62 -1.95 -4.10
CA GLY A 27 0.36 -1.06 -3.46
C GLY A 27 1.80 -1.32 -3.85
N GLY A 28 2.60 -0.26 -3.93
CA GLY A 28 4.04 -0.34 -4.11
C GLY A 28 4.74 -1.02 -2.93
N ARG A 29 5.82 -1.76 -3.19
CA ARG A 29 6.65 -2.35 -2.12
C ARG A 29 7.26 -1.25 -1.25
N GLY A 30 7.34 -1.49 0.06
CA GLY A 30 8.11 -0.66 0.98
C GLY A 30 9.61 -0.71 0.68
N GLY A 31 10.32 0.34 1.07
CA GLY A 31 11.77 0.42 0.90
C GLY A 31 12.51 -0.52 1.85
N ASP A 32 13.59 -1.13 1.36
CA ASP A 32 14.44 -2.04 2.15
C ASP A 32 15.07 -1.34 3.36
N ALA A 33 15.25 -2.08 4.46
CA ALA A 33 15.94 -1.63 5.66
C ALA A 33 17.23 -2.43 5.87
N LEU A 34 18.38 -1.75 5.98
CA LEU A 34 19.66 -2.37 6.32
C LEU A 34 20.35 -1.60 7.45
N ALA A 35 20.60 -2.29 8.57
CA ALA A 35 21.45 -1.80 9.64
C ALA A 35 22.67 -2.71 9.75
N ALA A 36 23.86 -2.13 9.72
CA ALA A 36 25.11 -2.83 9.96
C ALA A 36 25.89 -2.12 11.06
N SER A 37 26.42 -2.89 12.01
CA SER A 37 27.39 -2.41 13.00
C SER A 37 28.68 -3.19 12.79
N THR A 38 29.79 -2.49 12.58
CA THR A 38 31.12 -3.10 12.46
C THR A 38 32.06 -2.44 13.46
N ALA A 39 32.87 -3.25 14.14
CA ALA A 39 33.92 -2.77 15.02
C ALA A 39 35.15 -3.67 14.84
N VAL A 40 36.32 -3.03 14.74
CA VAL A 40 37.62 -3.70 14.72
C VAL A 40 38.43 -3.15 15.88
N VAL A 41 38.78 -4.02 16.83
CA VAL A 41 39.56 -3.67 18.02
C VAL A 41 40.90 -4.37 17.93
N ILE A 42 41.96 -3.59 17.81
CA ILE A 42 43.34 -4.08 17.75
C ILE A 42 44.10 -3.42 18.90
N ILE A 43 44.61 -4.25 19.79
CA ILE A 43 45.42 -3.83 20.93
C ILE A 43 46.81 -4.40 20.72
N TYR A 44 47.83 -3.54 20.75
CA TYR A 44 49.22 -3.92 20.51
C TYR A 44 50.12 -3.28 21.56
N GLY A 45 51.06 -4.05 22.11
CA GLY A 45 51.94 -3.64 23.22
C GLY A 45 51.69 -4.42 24.51
N ASP A 46 52.44 -4.10 25.57
CA ASP A 46 52.30 -4.72 26.89
C ASP A 46 51.21 -3.99 27.69
N VAL A 47 50.13 -4.72 27.97
CA VAL A 47 48.94 -4.20 28.67
C VAL A 47 49.01 -4.66 30.11
N ILE A 48 49.70 -3.88 30.95
CA ILE A 48 49.86 -4.15 32.39
C ILE A 48 48.89 -3.24 33.16
N ASP A 49 48.20 -3.80 34.15
CA ASP A 49 47.28 -3.10 35.07
C ASP A 49 46.22 -2.22 34.38
N SER A 50 45.68 -2.66 33.24
CA SER A 50 44.69 -1.90 32.46
C SER A 50 43.37 -2.66 32.32
N GLU A 51 42.26 -1.92 32.41
CA GLU A 51 40.93 -2.40 32.06
C GLU A 51 40.56 -1.90 30.66
N ILE A 52 40.15 -2.82 29.79
CA ILE A 52 39.72 -2.50 28.42
C ILE A 52 38.24 -2.81 28.30
N THR A 53 37.43 -1.78 28.09
CA THR A 53 36.00 -1.90 27.81
C THR A 53 35.73 -1.47 26.38
N VAL A 54 35.15 -2.38 25.59
CA VAL A 54 34.68 -2.08 24.23
C VAL A 54 33.16 -2.13 24.25
N ILE A 55 32.54 -0.99 23.95
CA ILE A 55 31.08 -0.89 23.88
C ILE A 55 30.72 -0.56 22.43
N SER A 56 29.97 -1.44 21.78
CA SER A 56 29.33 -1.13 20.50
C SER A 56 27.93 -0.56 20.73
N GLY A 57 27.55 0.38 19.88
CA GLY A 57 26.19 0.92 19.85
C GLY A 57 25.22 0.04 19.08
N ALA A 58 23.92 0.29 19.26
CA ALA A 58 22.89 -0.36 18.46
C ALA A 58 22.94 0.12 17.00
N ALA A 59 22.93 -0.80 16.03
CA ALA A 59 22.62 -0.49 14.63
C ALA A 59 21.11 -0.65 14.43
N THR A 60 20.42 0.46 14.19
CA THR A 60 18.98 0.48 13.92
C THR A 60 18.74 0.87 12.48
N ALA A 61 17.92 0.10 11.77
CA ALA A 61 17.40 0.50 10.47
C ALA A 61 15.88 0.44 10.48
N THR A 62 15.29 1.42 9.81
CA THR A 62 13.85 1.49 9.57
C THR A 62 13.66 1.53 8.06
N GLY A 63 12.83 0.63 7.55
CA GLY A 63 12.50 0.60 6.13
C GLY A 63 11.69 1.81 5.72
N GLY A 64 11.64 2.06 4.42
CA GLY A 64 10.77 3.09 3.86
C GLY A 64 9.30 2.64 3.92
N ALA A 65 8.38 3.61 4.00
CA ALA A 65 6.97 3.34 3.79
C ALA A 65 6.74 2.67 2.42
N GLY A 66 5.70 1.83 2.33
CA GLY A 66 5.18 1.33 1.05
C GLY A 66 4.82 2.48 0.11
N GLY A 67 4.98 2.25 -1.19
CA GLY A 67 4.38 3.14 -2.18
C GLY A 67 2.86 3.03 -2.16
N ASP A 68 2.18 4.08 -2.61
CA ASP A 68 0.72 4.10 -2.71
C ASP A 68 0.18 2.95 -3.60
N GLY A 69 -1.07 2.57 -3.34
CA GLY A 69 -1.87 1.71 -4.24
C GLY A 69 -1.93 2.27 -5.65
N GLY A 70 -1.80 1.42 -6.67
CA GLY A 70 -2.14 1.83 -8.03
C GLY A 70 -3.63 2.18 -8.15
N ASP A 71 -3.94 3.13 -9.03
CA ASP A 71 -5.32 3.48 -9.35
C ASP A 71 -6.11 2.26 -9.85
N GLY A 72 -7.40 2.19 -9.49
CA GLY A 72 -8.26 1.12 -9.97
C GLY A 72 -8.48 1.15 -11.46
N GLY A 73 -8.60 -0.04 -12.06
CA GLY A 73 -8.95 -0.20 -13.45
C GLY A 73 -10.30 0.44 -13.77
N TRP A 74 -10.49 0.82 -15.02
CA TRP A 74 -11.78 1.26 -15.53
C TRP A 74 -12.64 0.00 -15.64
N GLY A 75 -13.88 0.08 -15.14
CA GLY A 75 -14.85 -0.99 -15.27
C GLY A 75 -14.95 -1.42 -16.72
N GLY A 76 -14.79 -2.71 -17.00
CA GLY A 76 -14.88 -3.21 -18.37
C GLY A 76 -16.24 -2.86 -18.95
N ASP A 77 -16.26 -2.33 -20.18
CA ASP A 77 -17.49 -2.27 -20.94
C ASP A 77 -17.94 -3.73 -21.15
N ASP A 78 -19.05 -4.10 -20.52
CA ASP A 78 -19.73 -5.38 -20.75
C ASP A 78 -20.12 -5.41 -22.23
N ASN A 79 -19.23 -5.93 -23.08
CA ASN A 79 -19.50 -6.17 -24.49
C ASN A 79 -20.35 -7.43 -24.61
N ASP A 80 -21.66 -7.23 -24.67
CA ASP A 80 -22.62 -8.21 -25.23
C ASP A 80 -22.52 -8.27 -26.77
#